data_AF-A0AAU6WRK4-F1
#
_entry.id   AF-A0AAU6WRK4-F1
#
_cell.length_a   1.000
_cell.length_b   1.000
_cell.length_c   1.000
_cell.angle_alpha   90.00
_cell.angle_beta   90.00
_cell.angle_gamma   90.00
#
_symmetry.space_group_name_H-M   'P 1'
#
loop_
_entity.id
_entity.type
_entity.pdbx_description
1 polymer ?
#
loop_
_entity_poly.entity_id
_entity_poly.type
_entity_poly.pdbx_seq_one_letter_code
_entity_poly.pdbx_strand_id
1 'polypeptide(L)'
;MKKNFLFISLLLSGLGLAQVGIGTQTPTEKLQVAGSVAIGQSVTIDPTAYVNNTSGFTILGTDPLSSTVGGKVLAIETLYTPLIVQPYSISNIYRDDLNDINLNIPNDKYFITIANFEAIPSSGNNGIYSPVANPDSNTNRGHFTIKVFESGQSWHVNIGYPTLNTQNTTDRYTYNFDIIIYSKRFFKNLGTINVDFNGSNNGSATAAPIGI
;
A
#
# COMPACT_ATOMS: atom_id res chain seq x y z
N MET A 1 34.70 -59.20 23.53
CA MET A 1 35.02 -57.95 22.78
C MET A 1 34.06 -57.67 21.61
N LYS A 2 33.65 -58.66 20.79
CA LYS A 2 32.76 -58.41 19.63
C LYS A 2 31.33 -57.94 19.98
N LYS A 3 30.77 -58.36 21.12
CA LYS A 3 29.40 -58.03 21.54
C LYS A 3 29.25 -56.57 22.03
N ASN A 4 30.30 -56.02 22.66
CA ASN A 4 30.31 -54.63 23.14
C ASN A 4 30.49 -53.63 21.98
N PHE A 5 31.17 -54.03 20.92
CA PHE A 5 31.33 -53.21 19.71
C PHE A 5 30.01 -53.03 18.95
N LEU A 6 29.17 -54.08 18.91
CA LEU A 6 27.86 -54.03 18.29
C LEU A 6 26.90 -53.11 19.05
N PHE A 7 26.98 -53.10 20.38
CA PHE A 7 26.21 -52.19 21.24
C PHE A 7 26.64 -50.72 21.09
N ILE A 8 27.95 -50.45 20.97
CA ILE A 8 28.47 -49.09 20.74
C ILE A 8 28.07 -48.56 19.37
N SER A 9 28.08 -49.42 18.34
CA SER A 9 27.61 -49.09 17.00
C SER A 9 26.10 -48.74 16.98
N LEU A 10 25.29 -49.51 17.72
CA LEU A 10 23.85 -49.24 17.84
C LEU A 10 23.56 -47.98 18.67
N LEU A 11 24.38 -47.65 19.67
CA LEU A 11 24.28 -46.40 20.45
C LEU A 11 24.66 -45.15 19.63
N LEU A 12 25.55 -45.28 18.64
CA LEU A 12 25.86 -44.20 17.69
C LEU A 12 24.73 -43.95 16.67
N SER A 13 23.86 -44.94 16.46
CA SER A 13 22.74 -44.84 15.51
C SER A 13 21.58 -43.96 16.01
N GLY A 14 21.59 -43.55 17.28
CA GLY A 14 20.53 -42.76 17.92
C GLY A 14 20.79 -41.24 18.04
N LEU A 15 21.94 -40.72 17.60
CA LEU A 15 22.33 -39.33 17.86
C LEU A 15 22.04 -38.32 16.73
N GLY A 16 21.39 -38.73 15.65
CA GLY A 16 20.91 -37.80 14.63
C GLY A 16 19.40 -37.77 14.62
N LEU A 17 18.78 -36.80 15.29
CA LEU A 17 17.52 -36.27 14.77
C LEU A 17 17.83 -35.90 13.31
N ALA A 18 17.30 -36.64 12.33
CA ALA A 18 17.76 -36.60 10.95
C ALA A 18 17.42 -35.25 10.30
N GLN A 19 18.22 -34.24 10.61
CA GLN A 19 18.23 -32.95 9.94
C GLN A 19 19.05 -33.10 8.66
N VAL A 20 18.45 -32.72 7.54
CA VAL A 20 19.12 -32.77 6.24
C VAL A 20 19.77 -31.42 5.99
N GLY A 21 21.09 -31.35 6.13
CA GLY A 21 21.90 -30.19 5.76
C GLY A 21 22.50 -30.37 4.36
N ILE A 22 22.19 -29.48 3.42
CA ILE A 22 22.87 -29.40 2.10
C ILE A 22 23.69 -28.11 2.09
N GLY A 23 25.02 -28.22 2.05
CA GLY A 23 25.91 -27.05 2.11
C GLY A 23 26.03 -26.39 3.50
N THR A 24 25.41 -26.96 4.54
CA THR A 24 25.54 -26.53 5.94
C THR A 24 25.96 -27.71 6.82
N GLN A 25 26.92 -27.48 7.71
CA GLN A 25 27.44 -28.52 8.62
C GLN A 25 26.60 -28.67 9.90
N THR A 26 25.85 -27.63 10.26
CA THR A 26 25.05 -27.56 11.47
C THR A 26 23.65 -27.05 11.12
N PRO A 27 22.79 -27.90 10.52
CA PRO A 27 21.43 -27.51 10.19
C PRO A 27 20.64 -27.18 11.47
N THR A 28 19.98 -26.01 11.52
CA THR A 28 19.08 -25.63 12.62
C THR A 28 17.65 -26.12 12.38
N GLU A 29 17.31 -26.37 11.12
CA GLU A 29 15.99 -26.84 10.69
C GLU A 29 16.02 -28.32 10.29
N LYS A 30 14.84 -28.95 10.17
CA LYS A 30 14.71 -30.35 9.71
C LYS A 30 15.29 -30.56 8.30
N LEU A 31 15.19 -29.54 7.44
CA LEU A 31 15.84 -29.47 6.13
C LEU A 31 16.39 -28.06 5.97
N GLN A 32 17.70 -27.92 5.81
CA GLN A 32 18.36 -26.64 5.56
C GLN A 32 19.31 -26.77 4.37
N VAL A 33 19.11 -25.91 3.37
CA VAL A 33 19.97 -25.84 2.18
C VAL A 33 20.67 -24.48 2.18
N ALA A 34 21.99 -24.47 2.33
CA ALA A 34 22.82 -23.29 2.12
C ALA A 34 23.10 -23.14 0.62
N GLY A 35 22.13 -22.61 -0.11
CA GLY A 35 22.21 -22.47 -1.56
C GLY A 35 20.83 -22.33 -2.21
N SER A 36 20.77 -22.61 -3.51
CA SER A 36 19.50 -22.63 -4.26
C SER A 36 18.87 -24.02 -4.24
N VAL A 37 17.54 -24.08 -4.15
CA VAL A 37 16.76 -25.32 -4.26
C VAL A 37 15.87 -25.24 -5.49
N ALA A 38 15.86 -26.29 -6.32
CA ALA A 38 14.90 -26.47 -7.40
C ALA A 38 13.89 -27.56 -7.01
N ILE A 39 12.60 -27.26 -7.15
CA ILE A 39 11.51 -28.17 -6.76
C ILE A 39 10.67 -28.46 -8.00
N GLY A 40 10.60 -29.73 -8.40
CA GLY A 40 10.08 -30.12 -9.71
C GLY A 40 8.55 -30.07 -9.85
N GLN A 41 7.80 -30.29 -8.77
CA GLN A 41 6.34 -30.42 -8.83
C GLN A 41 5.62 -29.35 -8.00
N SER A 42 5.64 -29.45 -6.67
CA SER A 42 4.92 -28.54 -5.78
C SER A 42 5.56 -28.47 -4.40
N VAL A 43 5.44 -27.31 -3.75
CA VAL A 43 5.74 -27.13 -2.33
C VAL A 43 4.42 -26.96 -1.60
N THR A 44 4.20 -27.75 -0.55
CA THR A 44 3.11 -27.50 0.40
C THR A 44 3.71 -26.85 1.63
N ILE A 45 3.27 -25.63 1.93
CA ILE A 45 3.59 -24.94 3.17
C ILE A 45 2.33 -25.01 4.02
N ASP A 46 2.41 -25.63 5.19
CA ASP A 46 1.31 -25.66 6.14
C ASP A 46 1.32 -24.36 6.96
N PRO A 47 0.39 -23.42 6.71
CA PRO A 47 0.41 -22.12 7.38
C PRO A 47 -0.10 -22.20 8.82
N THR A 48 -0.63 -23.35 9.28
CA THR A 48 -1.31 -23.46 10.58
C THR A 48 -0.39 -23.23 11.78
N ALA A 49 0.94 -23.33 11.61
CA ALA A 49 1.92 -23.03 12.64
C ALA A 49 2.38 -21.55 12.69
N TYR A 50 2.05 -20.73 11.68
CA TYR A 50 2.60 -19.37 11.53
C TYR A 50 1.64 -18.23 11.86
N VAL A 51 0.39 -18.54 12.22
CA VAL A 51 -0.69 -17.54 12.36
C VAL A 51 -0.60 -16.65 13.61
N ASN A 52 0.35 -16.88 14.51
CA ASN A 52 0.40 -16.20 15.82
C ASN A 52 1.79 -15.63 16.18
N ASN A 53 2.58 -15.16 15.21
CA ASN A 53 3.86 -14.51 15.50
C ASN A 53 3.70 -12.97 15.55
N THR A 54 3.91 -12.39 16.73
CA THR A 54 3.94 -10.94 16.97
C THR A 54 5.03 -10.22 16.16
N SER A 55 6.03 -10.94 15.67
CA SER A 55 7.12 -10.43 14.81
C SER A 55 6.76 -10.35 13.32
N GLY A 56 5.51 -10.60 12.92
CA GLY A 56 5.05 -10.40 11.54
C GLY A 56 4.55 -11.67 10.85
N PHE A 57 3.87 -11.50 9.72
CA PHE A 57 3.34 -12.57 8.88
C PHE A 57 4.15 -12.71 7.59
N THR A 58 4.32 -13.94 7.08
CA THR A 58 4.98 -14.19 5.80
C THR A 58 3.95 -14.21 4.67
N ILE A 59 4.10 -13.34 3.67
CA ILE A 59 3.30 -13.38 2.44
C ILE A 59 4.02 -14.25 1.41
N LEU A 60 3.34 -15.29 0.92
CA LEU A 60 3.81 -16.08 -0.22
C LEU A 60 3.20 -15.49 -1.49
N GLY A 61 4.01 -14.78 -2.27
CA GLY A 61 3.63 -14.36 -3.63
C GLY A 61 4.03 -15.45 -4.64
N THR A 62 3.10 -15.87 -5.50
CA THR A 62 3.43 -16.63 -6.71
C THR A 62 3.34 -15.69 -7.91
N ASP A 63 4.35 -15.71 -8.79
CA ASP A 63 4.26 -15.04 -10.09
C ASP A 63 3.69 -16.05 -11.11
N PRO A 64 2.45 -15.87 -11.59
CA PRO A 64 1.82 -16.80 -12.52
C PRO A 64 2.50 -16.85 -13.90
N LEU A 65 3.41 -15.94 -14.22
CA LEU A 65 4.15 -15.90 -15.50
C LEU A 65 5.57 -16.48 -15.40
N SER A 66 6.02 -16.90 -14.21
CA SER A 66 7.38 -17.41 -14.01
C SER A 66 7.46 -18.92 -14.30
N SER A 67 8.18 -19.32 -15.36
CA SER A 67 8.40 -20.73 -15.75
C SER A 67 9.32 -21.52 -14.82
N THR A 68 9.94 -20.82 -13.87
CA THR A 68 10.73 -21.37 -12.79
C THR A 68 10.11 -20.75 -11.54
N VAL A 69 9.73 -21.52 -10.53
CA VAL A 69 9.40 -20.94 -9.22
C VAL A 69 10.72 -20.46 -8.60
N GLY A 70 11.29 -19.38 -9.15
CA GLY A 70 12.25 -18.52 -8.49
C GLY A 70 11.53 -17.66 -7.45
N GLY A 71 10.52 -18.24 -6.79
CA GLY A 71 9.85 -17.67 -5.63
C GLY A 71 10.89 -17.59 -4.54
N LYS A 72 11.66 -16.50 -4.55
CA LYS A 72 12.38 -16.06 -3.37
C LYS A 72 11.28 -15.90 -2.32
N VAL A 73 11.21 -16.82 -1.37
CA VAL A 73 10.42 -16.65 -0.16
C VAL A 73 11.00 -15.41 0.49
N LEU A 74 10.38 -14.27 0.21
CA LEU A 74 10.72 -13.04 0.87
C LEU A 74 10.04 -13.13 2.22
N ALA A 75 10.77 -13.62 3.21
CA ALA A 75 10.45 -13.29 4.57
C ALA A 75 10.41 -11.76 4.62
N ILE A 76 9.21 -11.19 4.76
CA ILE A 76 9.04 -9.78 5.07
C ILE A 76 9.42 -9.69 6.55
N GLU A 77 10.72 -9.76 6.81
CA GLU A 77 11.28 -9.48 8.13
C GLU A 77 11.14 -7.97 8.32
N THR A 78 10.07 -7.60 9.02
CA THR A 78 9.90 -6.35 9.78
C THR A 78 10.72 -5.15 9.31
N LEU A 79 10.11 -4.27 8.50
CA LEU A 79 10.32 -2.81 8.52
C LEU A 79 9.48 -2.03 7.49
N TYR A 80 8.83 -2.71 6.54
CA TYR A 80 7.95 -2.06 5.57
C TYR A 80 6.52 -2.56 5.75
N THR A 81 5.71 -1.83 6.51
CA THR A 81 4.26 -2.02 6.44
C THR A 81 3.84 -1.74 5.00
N PRO A 82 3.01 -2.59 4.37
CA PRO A 82 2.58 -2.38 2.97
C PRO A 82 1.76 -1.08 2.80
N LEU A 83 1.30 -0.54 3.93
CA LEU A 83 0.57 0.71 4.06
C LEU A 83 1.36 1.65 5.00
N ILE A 84 1.65 2.85 4.52
CA ILE A 84 2.28 3.92 5.30
C ILE A 84 1.28 5.07 5.41
N VAL A 85 1.18 5.69 6.59
CA VAL A 85 0.39 6.90 6.80
C VAL A 85 1.36 8.06 6.99
N GLN A 86 1.29 9.05 6.12
CA GLN A 86 2.11 10.26 6.17
C GLN A 86 1.19 11.48 6.38
N PRO A 87 1.11 12.02 7.61
CA PRO A 87 0.38 13.25 7.88
C PRO A 87 1.05 14.47 7.24
N TYR A 88 0.25 15.42 6.78
CA TYR A 88 0.65 16.73 6.27
C TYR A 88 -0.16 17.83 6.96
N SER A 89 0.50 18.96 7.20
CA SER A 89 -0.12 20.22 7.60
C SER A 89 0.43 21.33 6.72
N ILE A 90 -0.40 21.82 5.80
CA ILE A 90 -0.04 22.84 4.81
C ILE A 90 -0.66 24.15 5.26
N SER A 91 0.17 25.09 5.72
CA SER A 91 -0.28 26.35 6.29
C SER A 91 -0.14 27.52 5.33
N ASN A 92 -0.86 28.61 5.65
CA ASN A 92 -0.82 29.87 4.91
C ASN A 92 -1.17 29.71 3.41
N ILE A 93 -2.09 28.80 3.12
CA ILE A 93 -2.69 28.65 1.80
C ILE A 93 -3.37 29.97 1.46
N TYR A 94 -3.10 30.50 0.26
CA TYR A 94 -3.73 31.73 -0.21
C TYR A 94 -5.20 31.44 -0.47
N ARG A 95 -6.09 32.12 0.26
CA ARG A 95 -7.52 31.79 0.30
C ARG A 95 -7.66 30.30 0.65
N ASP A 96 -8.54 29.59 -0.03
CA ASP A 96 -8.92 28.21 0.21
C ASP A 96 -8.45 27.25 -0.90
N ASP A 97 -7.51 27.65 -1.76
CA ASP A 97 -7.08 26.83 -2.90
C ASP A 97 -5.64 26.33 -2.76
N LEU A 98 -5.49 25.05 -2.42
CA LEU A 98 -4.25 24.31 -2.60
C LEU A 98 -4.20 23.79 -4.05
N ASN A 99 -3.64 24.62 -4.94
CA ASN A 99 -3.62 24.33 -6.38
C ASN A 99 -2.74 23.15 -6.76
N ASP A 100 -1.52 23.10 -6.22
CA ASP A 100 -0.55 22.06 -6.53
C ASP A 100 0.49 21.98 -5.39
N ILE A 101 0.55 20.83 -4.72
CA ILE A 101 1.70 20.46 -3.89
C ILE A 101 2.32 19.16 -4.42
N ASN A 102 3.61 19.24 -4.76
CA ASN A 102 4.43 18.07 -5.03
C ASN A 102 4.77 17.37 -3.71
N LEU A 103 4.36 16.12 -3.54
CA LEU A 103 4.63 15.35 -2.33
C LEU A 103 6.02 14.70 -2.32
N ASN A 104 6.73 14.74 -3.45
CA ASN A 104 8.00 14.05 -3.69
C ASN A 104 7.91 12.51 -3.44
N ILE A 105 6.71 11.95 -3.62
CA ILE A 105 6.45 10.51 -3.57
C ILE A 105 6.56 9.98 -5.01
N PRO A 106 7.46 9.02 -5.30
CA PRO A 106 7.63 8.50 -6.66
C PRO A 106 6.40 7.76 -7.17
N ASN A 107 5.89 8.17 -8.34
CA ASN A 107 4.69 7.56 -8.93
C ASN A 107 4.94 6.19 -9.57
N ASP A 108 6.20 5.81 -9.84
CA ASP A 108 6.58 4.48 -10.32
C ASP A 108 6.54 3.40 -9.23
N LYS A 109 6.66 3.79 -7.96
CA LYS A 109 6.78 2.86 -6.81
C LYS A 109 5.53 2.77 -5.95
N TYR A 110 4.71 3.81 -5.92
CA TYR A 110 3.59 3.91 -4.98
C TYR A 110 2.28 4.33 -5.63
N PHE A 111 1.16 3.87 -5.05
CA PHE A 111 -0.14 4.54 -5.15
C PHE A 111 -0.38 5.34 -3.88
N ILE A 112 -1.19 6.39 -3.96
CA ILE A 112 -1.58 7.17 -2.77
C ILE A 112 -3.07 7.47 -2.74
N THR A 113 -3.60 7.73 -1.55
CA THR A 113 -4.91 8.38 -1.35
C THR A 113 -4.83 9.40 -0.22
N ILE A 114 -5.76 10.36 -0.21
CA ILE A 114 -5.96 11.30 0.88
C ILE A 114 -6.96 10.70 1.88
N ALA A 115 -6.71 10.91 3.18
CA ALA A 115 -7.62 10.63 4.27
C ALA A 115 -7.59 11.77 5.30
N ASN A 116 -8.57 11.78 6.22
CA ASN A 116 -8.58 12.65 7.40
C ASN A 116 -8.36 14.15 7.11
N PHE A 117 -9.03 14.65 6.06
CA PHE A 117 -8.90 16.04 5.64
C PHE A 117 -9.63 17.01 6.59
N GLU A 118 -8.95 18.08 6.97
CA GLU A 118 -9.48 19.20 7.74
C GLU A 118 -8.99 20.54 7.15
N ALA A 119 -9.90 21.50 7.04
CA ALA A 119 -9.60 22.87 6.63
C ALA A 119 -9.81 23.83 7.80
N ILE A 120 -8.73 24.52 8.19
CA ILE A 120 -8.73 25.45 9.33
C ILE A 120 -8.56 26.89 8.80
N PRO A 121 -9.56 27.77 8.91
CA PRO A 121 -9.41 29.18 8.57
C PRO A 121 -8.47 29.90 9.54
N SER A 122 -7.71 30.89 9.04
CA SER A 122 -7.04 31.84 9.91
C SER A 122 -8.05 32.67 10.70
N SER A 123 -7.66 33.12 11.90
CA SER A 123 -8.51 33.96 12.76
C SER A 123 -9.13 35.13 11.98
N GLY A 124 -10.46 35.25 12.04
CA GLY A 124 -11.22 36.29 11.34
C GLY A 124 -11.83 35.89 9.99
N ASN A 125 -11.54 34.70 9.44
CA ASN A 125 -12.16 34.25 8.20
C ASN A 125 -13.44 33.42 8.48
N ASN A 126 -14.49 33.63 7.69
CA ASN A 126 -15.82 33.02 7.93
C ASN A 126 -16.00 31.60 7.34
N GLY A 127 -14.92 30.86 7.07
CA GLY A 127 -14.96 29.51 6.52
C GLY A 127 -14.95 29.42 4.99
N ILE A 128 -14.92 28.20 4.47
CA ILE A 128 -14.86 27.93 3.02
C ILE A 128 -16.12 28.50 2.36
N TYR A 129 -15.94 29.47 1.46
CA TYR A 129 -17.06 30.20 0.88
C TYR A 129 -17.63 29.46 -0.33
N SER A 130 -18.90 29.07 -0.25
CA SER A 130 -19.71 28.87 -1.44
C SER A 130 -20.38 30.21 -1.77
N PRO A 131 -20.19 30.79 -2.97
CA PRO A 131 -20.78 32.06 -3.30
C PRO A 131 -22.28 31.87 -3.51
N VAL A 132 -23.04 32.08 -2.45
CA VAL A 132 -24.48 32.31 -2.54
C VAL A 132 -24.79 33.60 -1.80
N ALA A 133 -24.32 34.72 -2.34
CA ALA A 133 -24.86 36.04 -2.00
C ALA A 133 -26.07 36.40 -2.89
N ASN A 134 -26.32 35.68 -3.99
CA ASN A 134 -27.50 35.90 -4.83
C ASN A 134 -27.92 34.61 -5.59
N PRO A 135 -28.99 33.91 -5.16
CA PRO A 135 -29.42 32.65 -5.77
C PRO A 135 -30.02 32.79 -7.18
N ASP A 136 -30.35 34.00 -7.63
CA ASP A 136 -31.16 34.21 -8.84
C ASP A 136 -30.37 34.59 -10.10
N SER A 137 -29.07 34.87 -10.00
CA SER A 137 -28.26 35.31 -11.15
C SER A 137 -26.93 34.59 -11.37
N ASN A 138 -26.42 33.84 -10.37
CA ASN A 138 -25.21 33.04 -10.52
C ASN A 138 -25.56 31.55 -10.57
N THR A 139 -25.59 31.00 -11.78
CA THR A 139 -25.89 29.58 -12.01
C THR A 139 -24.69 28.67 -11.74
N ASN A 140 -23.47 29.21 -11.62
CA ASN A 140 -22.28 28.41 -11.42
C ASN A 140 -22.05 28.18 -9.93
N ARG A 141 -22.61 27.07 -9.44
CA ARG A 141 -22.31 26.56 -8.10
C ARG A 141 -20.89 25.99 -8.01
N GLY A 142 -20.17 25.85 -9.13
CA GLY A 142 -18.84 25.29 -9.25
C GLY A 142 -18.69 23.90 -8.63
N HIS A 143 -17.45 23.45 -8.41
CA HIS A 143 -17.17 22.16 -7.79
C HIS A 143 -15.96 22.26 -6.86
N PHE A 144 -16.03 21.56 -5.72
CA PHE A 144 -14.90 21.36 -4.83
C PHE A 144 -14.15 20.10 -5.23
N THR A 145 -12.83 20.17 -5.24
CA THR A 145 -11.94 19.08 -5.64
C THR A 145 -11.07 18.69 -4.45
N ILE A 146 -10.99 17.38 -4.18
CA ILE A 146 -9.92 16.75 -3.41
C ILE A 146 -9.33 15.70 -4.33
N LYS A 147 -8.11 15.92 -4.81
CA LYS A 147 -7.51 15.08 -5.86
C LYS A 147 -6.04 14.83 -5.59
N VAL A 148 -5.65 13.57 -5.78
CA VAL A 148 -4.26 13.16 -6.03
C VAL A 148 -4.07 12.94 -7.53
N PHE A 149 -2.94 13.36 -8.08
CA PHE A 149 -2.64 13.16 -9.49
C PHE A 149 -1.14 13.00 -9.73
N GLU A 150 -0.79 12.32 -10.81
CA GLU A 150 0.59 12.21 -11.24
C GLU A 150 0.97 13.46 -12.02
N SER A 151 2.12 14.06 -11.69
CA SER A 151 2.75 15.13 -12.46
C SER A 151 4.25 14.88 -12.51
N GLY A 152 4.80 14.72 -13.71
CA GLY A 152 6.17 14.23 -13.90
C GLY A 152 6.37 12.85 -13.25
N GLN A 153 7.36 12.74 -12.36
CA GLN A 153 7.73 11.50 -11.67
C GLN A 153 7.18 11.41 -10.23
N SER A 154 6.30 12.34 -9.83
CA SER A 154 5.78 12.40 -8.47
C SER A 154 4.26 12.48 -8.40
N TRP A 155 3.74 12.14 -7.22
CA TRP A 155 2.38 12.40 -6.83
C TRP A 155 2.21 13.82 -6.31
N HIS A 156 1.16 14.46 -6.78
CA HIS A 156 0.77 15.82 -6.43
C HIS A 156 -0.65 15.82 -5.83
N VAL A 157 -0.95 16.84 -5.04
CA VAL A 157 -2.28 17.05 -4.44
C VAL A 157 -2.85 18.39 -4.88
N ASN A 158 -4.14 18.39 -5.20
CA ASN A 158 -4.97 19.55 -5.43
C ASN A 158 -6.19 19.47 -4.49
N ILE A 159 -6.39 20.48 -3.65
CA ILE A 159 -7.55 20.61 -2.78
C ILE A 159 -8.06 22.04 -2.88
N GLY A 160 -9.27 22.23 -3.36
CA GLY A 160 -9.81 23.58 -3.50
C GLY A 160 -11.05 23.65 -4.39
N TYR A 161 -11.49 24.88 -4.63
CA TYR A 161 -12.65 25.23 -5.42
C TYR A 161 -12.20 25.95 -6.70
N PRO A 162 -11.65 25.25 -7.72
CA PRO A 162 -10.93 25.89 -8.83
C PRO A 162 -11.75 26.92 -9.65
N THR A 163 -13.07 26.93 -9.50
CA THR A 163 -13.97 27.82 -10.22
C THR A 163 -14.45 29.02 -9.40
N LEU A 164 -14.27 29.03 -8.08
CA LEU A 164 -14.76 30.07 -7.15
C LEU A 164 -13.71 30.30 -6.08
N ASN A 165 -13.47 31.55 -5.69
CA ASN A 165 -12.51 31.85 -4.62
C ASN A 165 -13.28 32.40 -3.41
N THR A 166 -12.68 32.33 -2.21
CA THR A 166 -13.18 33.18 -1.12
C THR A 166 -13.29 34.64 -1.57
N GLN A 167 -14.30 35.33 -1.05
CA GLN A 167 -14.57 36.72 -1.43
C GLN A 167 -13.38 37.64 -1.11
N ASN A 168 -12.58 37.31 -0.09
CA ASN A 168 -11.51 38.16 0.40
C ASN A 168 -10.12 37.59 0.06
N THR A 169 -9.27 38.39 -0.60
CA THR A 169 -7.89 38.05 -0.97
C THR A 169 -6.95 37.95 0.24
N THR A 170 -7.36 38.43 1.41
CA THR A 170 -6.57 38.30 2.65
C THR A 170 -6.78 36.98 3.37
N ASP A 171 -7.79 36.19 2.99
CA ASP A 171 -8.08 34.92 3.65
C ASP A 171 -6.91 33.96 3.52
N ARG A 172 -6.64 33.21 4.60
CA ARG A 172 -5.62 32.17 4.66
C ARG A 172 -6.16 30.94 5.35
N TYR A 173 -5.69 29.78 4.91
CA TYR A 173 -6.09 28.49 5.47
C TYR A 173 -4.89 27.62 5.80
N THR A 174 -5.09 26.72 6.77
CA THR A 174 -4.23 25.58 7.02
C THR A 174 -5.01 24.31 6.72
N TYR A 175 -4.48 23.46 5.85
CA TYR A 175 -5.06 22.16 5.52
C TYR A 175 -4.28 21.05 6.19
N ASN A 176 -4.95 20.24 6.99
CA ASN A 176 -4.41 19.00 7.53
C ASN A 176 -4.98 17.83 6.74
N PHE A 177 -4.15 16.86 6.37
CA PHE A 177 -4.60 15.62 5.76
C PHE A 177 -3.55 14.54 5.89
N ASP A 178 -3.97 13.29 5.79
CA ASP A 178 -3.09 12.13 5.76
C ASP A 178 -2.97 11.61 4.33
N ILE A 179 -1.75 11.29 3.92
CA ILE A 179 -1.49 10.53 2.70
C ILE A 179 -1.27 9.07 3.09
N ILE A 180 -2.16 8.20 2.61
CA ILE A 180 -2.00 6.76 2.73
C ILE A 180 -1.24 6.28 1.50
N ILE A 181 -0.08 5.66 1.70
CA ILE A 181 0.84 5.24 0.66
C ILE A 181 0.83 3.71 0.57
N TYR A 182 0.56 3.20 -0.64
CA TYR A 182 0.53 1.79 -0.97
C TYR A 182 1.70 1.46 -1.89
N SER A 183 2.48 0.42 -1.58
CA SER A 183 3.53 -0.03 -2.50
C SER A 183 2.93 -0.76 -3.72
N LYS A 184 3.28 -0.32 -4.93
CA LYS A 184 2.92 -1.02 -6.19
C LYS A 184 3.46 -2.46 -6.25
N ARG A 185 4.35 -2.84 -5.34
CA ARG A 185 4.85 -4.21 -5.17
C ARG A 185 3.76 -5.18 -4.67
N PHE A 186 2.82 -4.70 -3.87
CA PHE A 186 1.80 -5.53 -3.22
C PHE A 186 0.39 -5.23 -3.71
N PHE A 187 0.18 -4.06 -4.31
CA PHE A 187 -1.11 -3.63 -4.82
C PHE A 187 -1.04 -3.42 -6.32
N LYS A 188 -2.17 -3.63 -7.00
CA LYS A 188 -2.32 -3.44 -8.44
C LYS A 188 -3.39 -2.39 -8.70
N ASN A 189 -3.13 -1.48 -9.62
CA ASN A 189 -4.16 -0.61 -10.18
C ASN A 189 -4.86 -1.37 -11.32
N LEU A 190 -6.18 -1.54 -11.19
CA LEU A 190 -7.01 -2.23 -12.19
C LEU A 190 -7.47 -1.30 -13.32
N GLY A 191 -7.08 -0.03 -13.27
CA GLY A 191 -7.47 1.01 -14.21
C GLY A 191 -8.82 1.64 -13.87
N THR A 192 -9.22 2.60 -14.72
CA THR A 192 -10.49 3.31 -14.58
C THR A 192 -11.60 2.58 -15.32
N ILE A 193 -12.73 2.35 -14.65
CA ILE A 193 -13.97 1.90 -15.29
C ILE A 193 -14.81 3.14 -15.58
N ASN A 194 -15.06 3.41 -16.86
CA ASN A 194 -15.96 4.48 -17.28
C ASN A 194 -17.41 3.96 -17.29
N VAL A 195 -18.31 4.68 -16.62
CA VAL A 195 -19.74 4.34 -16.58
C VAL A 195 -20.53 5.59 -16.99
N ASP A 196 -21.32 5.47 -18.04
CA ASP A 196 -22.25 6.51 -18.48
C ASP A 196 -23.67 6.14 -18.04
N PHE A 197 -24.31 7.02 -17.28
CA PHE A 197 -25.67 6.81 -16.78
C PHE A 197 -26.73 7.26 -17.81
N ASN A 198 -26.35 7.80 -18.98
CA ASN A 198 -27.25 8.30 -20.02
C ASN A 198 -28.31 9.29 -19.48
N GLY A 199 -27.91 10.17 -18.57
CA GLY A 199 -28.80 11.13 -17.91
C GLY A 199 -29.68 10.56 -16.78
N SER A 200 -29.49 9.29 -16.39
CA SER A 200 -30.10 8.69 -15.19
C SER A 200 -29.34 9.05 -13.91
N ASN A 201 -30.01 8.99 -12.76
CA ASN A 201 -29.37 9.10 -11.43
C ASN A 201 -28.91 7.74 -10.88
N ASN A 202 -29.26 6.65 -11.58
CA ASN A 202 -29.02 5.29 -11.13
C ASN A 202 -28.39 4.49 -12.27
N GLY A 203 -27.43 3.64 -11.93
CA GLY A 203 -26.69 2.81 -12.88
C GLY A 203 -25.88 1.72 -12.17
N SER A 204 -25.13 0.95 -12.94
CA SER A 204 -24.21 -0.08 -12.42
C SER A 204 -22.92 -0.04 -13.22
N ALA A 205 -21.81 -0.40 -12.58
CA ALA A 205 -20.55 -0.59 -13.28
C ALA A 205 -20.69 -1.70 -14.33
N THR A 206 -19.95 -1.57 -15.43
CA THR A 206 -20.03 -2.50 -16.57
C THR A 206 -19.53 -3.91 -16.24
N ALA A 207 -18.66 -4.04 -15.24
CA ALA A 207 -18.18 -5.32 -14.70
C ALA A 207 -17.70 -5.18 -13.25
N ALA A 208 -17.67 -6.29 -12.52
CA ALA A 208 -16.96 -6.38 -11.26
C ALA A 208 -15.43 -6.33 -11.50
N PRO A 209 -14.63 -5.90 -10.51
CA PRO A 209 -13.17 -5.94 -10.61
C PRO A 209 -12.67 -7.37 -10.87
N ILE A 210 -11.75 -7.53 -11.84
CA ILE A 210 -11.10 -8.80 -12.17
C ILE A 210 -9.60 -8.72 -11.86
N GLY A 211 -9.00 -9.79 -11.34
CA GLY A 211 -7.57 -9.87 -11.05
C GLY A 211 -7.16 -9.57 -9.60
N ILE A 212 -7.96 -10.06 -8.64
CA ILE A 212 -7.58 -10.23 -7.22
C ILE A 212 -6.72 -11.48 -7.09
#